data_AF-A0A940TRS5-F1
#
_entry.id   AF-A0A940TRS5-F1
#
_cell.length_a   1.000
_cell.length_b   1.000
_cell.length_c   1.000
_cell.angle_alpha   90.00
_cell.angle_beta   90.00
_cell.angle_gamma   90.00
#
_symmetry.space_group_name_H-M   'P 1'
#
loop_
_entity.id
_entity.type
_entity.pdbx_description
1 polymer ?
#
loop_
_entity_poly.entity_id
_entity_poly.type
_entity_poly.pdbx_seq_one_letter_code
_entity_poly.pdbx_strand_id
1 'polypeptide(L)'
;CSTASMGILMAEEVEKRHLRDKIVLKKLIMGSERSSDAQRNKMWADYYILEILNPETLQPVPPGEIGEMVITTLRKEAAPLVRYRTRDLTKLIPKRCSCGSILPMHDRLLGRSDDMFIIRAVNIYPGQIDHILSNTKGVGSEYQIHLDRKEDGKDYMTIKVERTEGGNSAEDPALAKAIEEEIKKQILVSGKVEIVHYGTLPRSERKSKRVFDNRGI
;
A
#
# COMPACT_ATOMS: atom_id res chain seq x y z
N CYS A 1 -13.70 0.19 -16.26
CA CYS A 1 -12.46 -0.44 -15.78
C CYS A 1 -12.61 -0.82 -14.31
N SER A 2 -12.72 -2.11 -14.02
CA SER A 2 -12.40 -2.66 -12.71
C SER A 2 -11.04 -3.34 -12.79
N THR A 3 -10.25 -3.29 -11.72
CA THR A 3 -9.14 -4.24 -11.55
C THR A 3 -9.73 -5.66 -11.46
N ALA A 4 -8.97 -6.69 -11.83
CA ALA A 4 -9.47 -8.07 -11.81
C ALA A 4 -9.98 -8.47 -10.41
N SER A 5 -9.31 -8.01 -9.36
CA SER A 5 -9.72 -8.23 -7.97
C SER A 5 -11.06 -7.59 -7.61
N MET A 6 -11.33 -6.37 -8.10
CA MET A 6 -12.61 -5.69 -7.89
C MET A 6 -13.75 -6.37 -8.68
N GLY A 7 -13.44 -6.91 -9.86
CA GLY A 7 -14.40 -7.69 -10.65
C GLY A 7 -14.83 -8.97 -9.94
N ILE A 8 -13.87 -9.69 -9.34
CA ILE A 8 -14.12 -10.93 -8.59
C ILE A 8 -14.93 -10.65 -7.32
N LEU A 9 -14.55 -9.64 -6.53
CA LEU A 9 -15.26 -9.29 -5.30
C LEU A 9 -16.70 -8.82 -5.55
N MET A 10 -16.95 -8.12 -6.67
CA MET A 10 -18.31 -7.79 -7.09
C MET A 10 -19.12 -9.04 -7.46
N ALA A 11 -18.52 -10.02 -8.13
CA ALA A 11 -19.22 -11.27 -8.46
C ALA A 11 -19.62 -12.05 -7.20
N GLU A 12 -18.71 -12.16 -6.22
CA GLU A 12 -18.98 -12.81 -4.93
C GLU A 12 -20.12 -12.13 -4.16
N GLU A 13 -20.14 -10.79 -4.12
CA GLU A 13 -21.19 -10.05 -3.40
C GLU A 13 -22.56 -10.15 -4.10
N VAL A 14 -22.58 -10.27 -5.43
CA VAL A 14 -23.80 -10.50 -6.22
C VAL A 14 -24.41 -11.87 -5.92
N GLU A 15 -23.59 -12.91 -5.77
CA GLU A 15 -24.06 -14.23 -5.35
C GLU A 15 -24.55 -14.23 -3.91
N LYS A 16 -23.75 -13.68 -2.98
CA LYS A 16 -24.07 -13.61 -1.55
C LYS A 16 -25.39 -12.88 -1.28
N ARG A 17 -25.73 -11.88 -2.09
CA ARG A 17 -26.97 -11.09 -1.94
C ARG A 17 -28.10 -11.57 -2.83
N HIS A 18 -27.94 -12.68 -3.56
CA HIS A 18 -28.92 -13.22 -4.51
C HIS A 18 -29.41 -12.17 -5.52
N LEU A 19 -28.49 -11.35 -6.04
CA LEU A 19 -28.81 -10.23 -6.95
C LEU A 19 -28.67 -10.59 -8.43
N ARG A 20 -28.41 -11.86 -8.75
CA ARG A 20 -28.13 -12.34 -10.11
C ARG A 20 -29.24 -12.01 -11.10
N ASP A 21 -30.49 -12.19 -10.68
CA ASP A 21 -31.67 -11.93 -11.53
C ASP A 21 -32.05 -10.44 -11.59
N LYS A 22 -31.41 -9.60 -10.77
CA LYS A 22 -31.64 -8.16 -10.69
C LYS A 22 -30.59 -7.33 -11.42
N ILE A 23 -29.50 -7.95 -11.87
CA ILE A 23 -28.36 -7.28 -12.48
C ILE A 23 -28.19 -7.76 -13.92
N VAL A 24 -28.46 -6.88 -14.89
CA VAL A 24 -28.34 -7.17 -16.33
C VAL A 24 -26.95 -6.78 -16.85
N LEU A 25 -25.89 -7.28 -16.22
CA LEU A 25 -24.52 -6.98 -16.63
C LEU A 25 -24.13 -7.86 -17.84
N LYS A 26 -24.10 -7.27 -19.04
CA LYS A 26 -23.79 -8.01 -20.29
C LYS A 26 -22.30 -8.07 -20.65
N LYS A 27 -21.49 -7.12 -20.16
CA LYS A 27 -20.07 -7.02 -20.51
C LYS A 27 -19.27 -6.39 -19.36
N LEU A 28 -18.18 -7.04 -18.96
CA LEU A 28 -17.23 -6.53 -17.97
C LEU A 28 -15.88 -6.29 -18.66
N ILE A 29 -15.40 -5.04 -18.64
CA ILE A 29 -14.07 -4.69 -19.17
C ILE A 29 -13.11 -4.59 -17.99
N MET A 30 -12.27 -5.62 -17.85
CA MET A 30 -11.18 -5.67 -16.86
C MET A 30 -9.94 -5.02 -17.47
N GLY A 31 -9.47 -3.94 -16.87
CA GLY A 31 -8.30 -3.21 -17.36
C GLY A 31 -7.02 -3.86 -16.87
N SER A 32 -6.29 -4.54 -17.75
CA SER A 32 -4.87 -4.88 -17.57
C SER A 32 -4.05 -4.09 -18.58
N GLU A 33 -3.80 -2.81 -18.31
CA GLU A 33 -2.91 -2.02 -19.16
C GLU A 33 -1.58 -1.75 -18.46
N ARG A 34 -0.49 -1.94 -19.21
CA ARG A 34 0.84 -1.42 -18.83
C ARG A 34 0.78 0.10 -18.83
N SER A 35 0.50 0.69 -17.67
CA SER A 35 0.55 2.13 -17.48
C SER A 35 2.01 2.60 -17.31
N SER A 36 2.46 3.47 -18.21
CA SER A 36 3.67 4.28 -18.02
C SER A 36 3.59 5.13 -16.75
N ASP A 37 4.71 5.56 -16.16
CA ASP A 37 4.69 6.43 -14.96
C ASP A 37 3.86 7.71 -15.18
N ALA A 38 3.88 8.27 -16.40
CA ALA A 38 3.06 9.43 -16.77
C ALA A 38 1.55 9.12 -16.79
N GLN A 39 1.14 7.90 -17.11
CA GLN A 39 -0.26 7.46 -17.08
C GLN A 39 -0.72 7.06 -15.68
N ARG A 40 0.17 6.50 -14.84
CA ARG A 40 -0.13 6.16 -13.44
C ARG A 40 -0.42 7.38 -12.60
N ASN A 41 0.27 8.47 -12.89
CA ASN A 41 0.21 9.67 -12.06
C ASN A 41 -0.92 10.61 -12.48
N LYS A 42 -1.59 10.42 -13.63
CA LYS A 42 -2.56 11.37 -14.17
C LYS A 42 -3.99 11.02 -13.78
N MET A 43 -4.71 11.99 -13.24
CA MET A 43 -6.12 11.86 -12.91
C MET A 43 -7.03 12.20 -14.09
N TRP A 44 -7.95 11.29 -14.46
CA TRP A 44 -9.00 11.53 -15.45
C TRP A 44 -10.21 12.22 -14.80
N ALA A 45 -10.07 13.54 -14.56
CA ALA A 45 -11.06 14.35 -13.83
C ALA A 45 -12.46 14.39 -14.48
N ASP A 46 -12.55 14.01 -15.75
CA ASP A 46 -13.79 13.88 -16.54
C ASP A 46 -14.58 12.58 -16.24
N TYR A 47 -13.94 11.58 -15.62
CA TYR A 47 -14.56 10.32 -15.21
C TYR A 47 -14.61 10.13 -13.69
N TYR A 48 -13.69 10.74 -12.96
CA TYR A 48 -13.55 10.57 -11.52
C TYR A 48 -13.25 11.91 -10.82
N ILE A 49 -13.89 12.13 -9.67
CA ILE A 49 -13.37 13.08 -8.67
C ILE A 49 -12.49 12.27 -7.73
N LEU A 50 -11.25 12.74 -7.52
CA LEU A 50 -10.31 12.14 -6.59
C LEU A 50 -9.96 13.17 -5.53
N GLU A 51 -10.12 12.78 -4.28
CA GLU A 51 -9.74 13.54 -3.10
C GLU A 51 -8.63 12.80 -2.37
N ILE A 52 -7.69 13.53 -1.77
CA ILE A 52 -6.75 12.96 -0.79
C ILE A 52 -7.16 13.49 0.58
N LEU A 53 -7.61 12.58 1.44
CA LEU A 53 -8.18 12.94 2.75
C LEU A 53 -7.32 12.39 3.88
N ASN A 54 -7.34 13.06 5.02
CA ASN A 54 -6.84 12.45 6.25
C ASN A 54 -7.76 11.25 6.61
N PRO A 55 -7.20 10.04 6.85
CA PRO A 55 -8.00 8.83 7.06
C PRO A 55 -8.84 8.85 8.36
N GLU A 56 -8.46 9.69 9.33
CA GLU A 56 -9.14 9.87 10.61
C GLU A 56 -10.18 11.00 10.55
N THR A 57 -9.77 12.20 10.13
CA THR A 57 -10.65 13.39 10.15
C THR A 57 -11.55 13.49 8.93
N LEU A 58 -11.24 12.75 7.85
CA LEU A 58 -11.90 12.80 6.55
C LEU A 58 -11.92 14.18 5.89
N GLN A 59 -11.01 15.06 6.32
CA GLN A 59 -10.78 16.37 5.72
C GLN A 59 -9.69 16.31 4.64
N PRO A 60 -9.76 17.13 3.59
CA PRO A 60 -8.70 17.21 2.58
C PRO A 60 -7.35 17.57 3.19
N VAL A 61 -6.30 16.88 2.76
CA VAL A 61 -4.92 17.25 3.13
C VAL A 61 -4.35 18.25 2.11
N PRO A 62 -3.42 19.13 2.52
CA PRO A 62 -2.69 20.00 1.60
C PRO A 62 -1.96 19.23 0.48
N PRO A 63 -1.80 19.81 -0.72
CA PRO A 63 -0.99 19.21 -1.78
C PRO A 63 0.43 18.90 -1.31
N GLY A 64 0.91 17.69 -1.60
CA GLY A 64 2.20 17.18 -1.14
C GLY A 64 2.15 16.37 0.16
N GLU A 65 1.08 16.46 0.94
CA GLU A 65 0.89 15.63 2.14
C GLU A 65 0.25 14.28 1.79
N ILE A 66 0.61 13.26 2.58
CA ILE A 66 0.10 11.90 2.43
C ILE A 66 -1.30 11.83 3.04
N GLY A 67 -2.23 11.25 2.29
CA GLY A 67 -3.55 10.89 2.79
C GLY A 67 -4.15 9.71 2.04
N GLU A 68 -5.37 9.36 2.41
CA GLU A 68 -6.16 8.31 1.79
C GLU A 68 -6.83 8.81 0.50
N MET A 69 -6.67 8.06 -0.58
CA MET A 69 -7.34 8.31 -1.84
C MET A 69 -8.82 7.96 -1.74
N VAL A 70 -9.67 8.95 -2.02
CA VAL A 70 -11.12 8.81 -2.07
C VAL A 70 -11.60 9.11 -3.48
N ILE A 71 -12.45 8.24 -4.02
CA ILE A 71 -12.89 8.30 -5.42
C ILE A 71 -14.40 8.44 -5.51
N THR A 72 -14.87 9.37 -6.34
CA THR A 72 -16.26 9.47 -6.79
C THR A 72 -16.31 9.27 -8.29
N THR A 73 -17.15 8.37 -8.79
CA THR A 73 -17.29 8.10 -10.23
C THR A 73 -18.37 9.01 -10.82
N LEU A 74 -18.05 9.71 -11.91
CA LEU A 74 -18.98 10.67 -12.54
C LEU A 74 -19.84 10.06 -13.66
N ARG A 75 -19.32 9.05 -14.37
CA ARG A 75 -19.98 8.46 -15.56
C ARG A 75 -20.38 6.99 -15.40
N LYS A 76 -20.25 6.42 -14.21
CA LYS A 76 -20.53 4.99 -13.98
C LYS A 76 -21.98 4.78 -13.56
N GLU A 77 -22.82 4.33 -14.48
CA GLU A 77 -24.27 4.20 -14.27
C GLU A 77 -24.67 2.97 -13.45
N ALA A 78 -24.06 1.81 -13.71
CA ALA A 78 -24.49 0.54 -13.10
C ALA A 78 -24.07 0.39 -11.62
N ALA A 79 -22.98 1.05 -11.21
CA ALA A 79 -22.46 0.97 -9.84
C ALA A 79 -21.66 2.25 -9.53
N PRO A 80 -22.34 3.40 -9.37
CA PRO A 80 -21.71 4.65 -9.02
C PRO A 80 -21.11 4.54 -7.61
N LEU A 81 -19.92 5.10 -7.45
CA LEU A 81 -19.25 5.24 -6.17
C LEU A 81 -19.26 6.72 -5.81
N VAL A 82 -19.71 7.05 -4.60
CA VAL A 82 -19.68 8.42 -4.05
C VAL A 82 -18.81 8.40 -2.82
N ARG A 83 -17.75 9.22 -2.85
CA ARG A 83 -16.70 9.32 -1.83
C ARG A 83 -16.26 7.94 -1.31
N TYR A 84 -15.99 7.03 -2.24
CA TYR A 84 -15.55 5.68 -1.92
C TYR A 84 -14.10 5.72 -1.42
N ARG A 85 -13.94 5.25 -0.19
CA ARG A 85 -12.66 5.08 0.49
C ARG A 85 -11.91 3.87 -0.06
N THR A 86 -10.92 4.11 -0.91
CA THR A 86 -10.07 3.04 -1.47
C THR A 86 -9.22 2.37 -0.38
N ARG A 87 -8.97 3.13 0.70
CA ARG A 87 -7.95 2.88 1.70
C ARG A 87 -6.53 3.01 1.17
N ASP A 88 -6.29 3.30 -0.11
CA ASP A 88 -4.94 3.45 -0.64
C ASP A 88 -4.35 4.81 -0.23
N LEU A 89 -3.08 4.84 0.17
CA LEU A 89 -2.37 6.03 0.60
C LEU A 89 -1.53 6.61 -0.53
N THR A 90 -1.67 7.89 -0.78
CA THR A 90 -0.85 8.64 -1.75
C THR A 90 -0.84 10.12 -1.38
N LYS A 91 -0.21 10.95 -2.20
CA LYS A 91 -0.23 12.41 -2.10
C LYS A 91 -0.46 13.04 -3.46
N LEU A 92 -1.05 14.23 -3.48
CA LEU A 92 -1.08 15.05 -4.69
C LEU A 92 0.32 15.59 -4.98
N ILE A 93 0.75 15.51 -6.24
CA ILE A 93 1.99 16.11 -6.72
C ILE A 93 1.70 17.57 -7.04
N PRO A 94 2.32 18.55 -6.36
CA PRO A 94 2.04 19.98 -6.52
C PRO A 94 2.68 20.58 -7.79
N LYS A 95 2.98 19.76 -8.80
CA LYS A 95 3.62 20.16 -10.06
C LYS A 95 2.71 19.80 -11.23
N ARG A 96 2.79 20.57 -12.31
CA ARG A 96 2.15 20.22 -13.59
C ARG A 96 2.93 19.12 -14.29
N CYS A 97 2.23 18.32 -15.08
CA CYS A 97 2.86 17.27 -15.88
C CYS A 97 3.69 17.90 -17.00
N SER A 98 4.87 17.31 -17.29
CA SER A 98 5.74 17.75 -18.39
C SER A 98 5.09 17.65 -19.78
N CYS A 99 4.03 16.85 -19.94
CA CYS A 99 3.26 16.77 -21.18
C CYS A 99 2.29 17.95 -21.42
N GLY A 100 2.25 18.94 -20.51
CA GLY A 100 1.37 20.11 -20.63
C GLY A 100 -0.07 19.88 -20.13
N SER A 101 -0.40 18.68 -19.66
CA SER A 101 -1.70 18.37 -19.07
C SER A 101 -2.00 19.26 -17.85
N ILE A 102 -3.20 19.83 -17.81
CA ILE A 102 -3.71 20.60 -16.66
C ILE A 102 -4.26 19.72 -15.53
N LEU A 103 -4.48 18.43 -15.81
CA LEU A 103 -5.03 17.50 -14.84
C LEU A 103 -4.05 17.29 -13.66
N PRO A 104 -4.57 17.24 -12.41
CA PRO A 104 -3.76 16.99 -11.24
C PRO A 104 -3.11 15.61 -11.30
N MET A 105 -2.01 15.49 -10.55
CA MET A 105 -1.26 14.25 -10.45
C MET A 105 -1.19 13.74 -9.02
N HIS A 106 -1.13 12.43 -8.84
CA HIS A 106 -0.83 11.79 -7.57
C HIS A 106 0.46 10.98 -7.66
N ASP A 107 1.08 10.75 -6.51
CA ASP A 107 2.29 9.92 -6.40
C ASP A 107 1.93 8.43 -6.39
N ARG A 108 2.96 7.57 -6.38
CA ARG A 108 2.80 6.13 -6.23
C ARG A 108 2.00 5.80 -4.96
N LEU A 109 1.19 4.74 -5.04
CA LEU A 109 0.48 4.24 -3.86
C LEU A 109 1.51 3.71 -2.88
N LEU A 110 1.52 4.26 -1.67
CA LEU A 110 2.44 3.87 -0.62
C LEU A 110 1.98 2.55 0.00
N GLY A 111 0.70 2.42 0.28
CA GLY A 111 0.14 1.23 0.91
C GLY A 111 -1.34 1.44 1.20
N ARG A 112 -1.91 0.70 2.14
CA ARG A 112 -3.30 0.89 2.57
C ARG A 112 -3.41 1.40 4.00
N SER A 113 -4.41 2.22 4.26
CA SER A 113 -4.74 2.79 5.56
C SER A 113 -5.35 1.75 6.52
N ASP A 114 -5.90 0.65 6.00
CA ASP A 114 -6.34 -0.49 6.81
C ASP A 114 -5.21 -1.46 7.18
N ASP A 115 -4.08 -1.43 6.45
CA ASP A 115 -2.86 -2.18 6.79
C ASP A 115 -1.94 -1.41 7.76
N MET A 116 -2.38 -0.25 8.26
CA MET A 116 -1.64 0.58 9.23
C MET A 116 -1.53 -0.14 10.57
N PHE A 117 -0.37 -0.05 11.21
CA PHE A 117 -0.18 -0.46 12.59
C PHE A 117 0.45 0.64 13.41
N ILE A 118 0.13 0.67 14.70
CA ILE A 118 0.65 1.64 15.65
C ILE A 118 1.73 0.95 16.46
N ILE A 119 2.90 1.56 16.60
CA ILE A 119 3.92 1.12 17.56
C ILE A 119 4.48 2.35 18.27
N ARG A 120 4.53 2.29 19.61
CA ARG A 120 5.06 3.39 20.44
C ARG A 120 4.45 4.76 20.08
N ALA A 121 3.12 4.80 19.88
CA ALA A 121 2.34 5.98 19.49
C ALA A 121 2.67 6.59 18.11
N VAL A 122 3.39 5.87 17.24
CA VAL A 122 3.64 6.28 15.86
C VAL A 122 2.83 5.41 14.90
N ASN A 123 2.12 6.06 13.98
CA ASN A 123 1.38 5.41 12.89
C ASN A 123 2.37 4.99 11.80
N ILE A 124 2.48 3.69 11.54
CA ILE A 124 3.38 3.14 10.52
C ILE A 124 2.55 2.43 9.45
N TYR A 125 2.89 2.73 8.20
CA TYR A 125 2.31 2.07 7.04
C TYR A 125 3.33 1.08 6.45
N PRO A 126 2.95 -0.19 6.18
CA PRO A 126 3.86 -1.18 5.60
C PRO A 126 4.53 -0.74 4.30
N GLY A 127 3.88 0.16 3.57
CA GLY A 127 4.38 0.85 2.39
C GLY A 127 5.65 1.68 2.57
N GLN A 128 5.80 2.32 3.73
CA GLN A 128 7.01 3.09 4.05
C GLN A 128 8.20 2.15 4.20
N ILE A 129 7.99 0.99 4.83
CA ILE A 129 9.00 -0.07 4.94
C ILE A 129 9.34 -0.63 3.55
N ASP A 130 8.34 -0.92 2.71
CA ASP A 130 8.55 -1.36 1.33
C ASP A 130 9.41 -0.37 0.54
N HIS A 131 9.13 0.94 0.66
CA HIS A 131 9.91 1.97 0.00
C HIS A 131 11.37 1.98 0.44
N ILE A 132 11.64 1.90 1.75
CA ILE A 132 13.00 1.87 2.30
C ILE A 132 13.75 0.62 1.80
N LEU A 133 13.11 -0.55 1.88
CA LEU A 133 13.71 -1.81 1.44
C LEU A 133 13.97 -1.82 -0.08
N SER A 134 13.04 -1.30 -0.88
CA SER A 134 13.18 -1.21 -2.34
C SER A 134 14.35 -0.34 -2.82
N ASN A 135 14.76 0.63 -2.00
CA ASN A 135 15.90 1.50 -2.28
C ASN A 135 17.23 0.94 -1.74
N THR A 136 17.20 -0.16 -0.98
CA THR A 136 18.37 -0.75 -0.36
C THR A 136 18.91 -1.88 -1.24
N LYS A 137 20.19 -1.81 -1.63
CA LYS A 137 20.85 -2.89 -2.37
C LYS A 137 21.20 -4.04 -1.41
N GLY A 138 21.04 -5.28 -1.85
CA GLY A 138 21.43 -6.47 -1.07
C GLY A 138 20.25 -7.21 -0.43
N VAL A 139 19.07 -6.59 -0.36
CA VAL A 139 17.82 -7.22 0.07
C VAL A 139 16.89 -7.55 -1.10
N GLY A 140 16.11 -8.61 -0.94
CA GLY A 140 15.05 -9.02 -1.85
C GLY A 140 13.74 -8.25 -1.61
N SER A 141 12.71 -8.60 -2.39
CA SER A 141 11.39 -7.97 -2.30
C SER A 141 10.50 -8.51 -1.18
N GLU A 142 10.83 -9.69 -0.65
CA GLU A 142 10.02 -10.35 0.36
C GLU A 142 10.45 -9.97 1.77
N TYR A 143 9.48 -9.52 2.57
CA TYR A 143 9.69 -9.17 3.97
C TYR A 143 8.43 -9.42 4.81
N GLN A 144 8.63 -9.51 6.12
CA GLN A 144 7.60 -9.59 7.12
C GLN A 144 7.92 -8.69 8.31
N ILE A 145 6.88 -8.06 8.84
CA ILE A 145 6.91 -7.22 10.03
C ILE A 145 6.26 -8.02 11.15
N HIS A 146 7.01 -8.27 12.21
CA HIS A 146 6.55 -8.94 13.43
C HIS A 146 6.49 -7.91 14.56
N LEU A 147 5.32 -7.75 15.15
CA LEU A 147 5.09 -6.88 16.30
C LEU A 147 4.88 -7.77 17.51
N ASP A 148 5.74 -7.62 18.51
CA ASP A 148 5.72 -8.42 19.72
C ASP A 148 5.69 -7.49 20.93
N ARG A 149 4.99 -7.91 21.99
CA ARG A 149 5.09 -7.30 23.31
C ARG A 149 5.85 -8.25 24.21
N LYS A 150 7.01 -7.81 24.70
CA LYS A 150 7.83 -8.63 25.60
C LYS A 150 7.39 -8.44 27.05
N GLU A 151 7.91 -9.28 27.94
CA GLU A 151 7.63 -9.29 29.38
C GLU A 151 7.91 -7.94 30.07
N ASP A 152 8.77 -7.11 29.49
CA ASP A 152 9.07 -5.76 29.97
C ASP A 152 7.95 -4.73 29.67
N GLY A 153 6.85 -5.17 29.05
CA GLY A 153 5.71 -4.34 28.68
C GLY A 153 5.95 -3.44 27.47
N LYS A 154 7.11 -3.54 26.81
CA LYS A 154 7.43 -2.70 25.65
C LYS A 154 7.07 -3.40 24.35
N ASP A 155 6.66 -2.58 23.38
CA ASP A 155 6.42 -3.03 22.02
C ASP A 155 7.75 -3.07 21.25
N TYR A 156 7.97 -4.18 20.54
CA TYR A 156 9.11 -4.43 19.67
C TYR A 156 8.62 -4.68 18.24
N MET A 157 9.34 -4.10 17.28
CA MET A 157 9.14 -4.34 15.85
C MET A 157 10.37 -5.06 15.31
N THR A 158 10.16 -6.23 14.73
CA THR A 158 11.19 -7.01 14.05
C THR A 158 10.81 -7.13 12.58
N ILE A 159 11.72 -6.76 11.69
CA ILE A 159 11.54 -6.80 10.24
C ILE A 159 12.44 -7.88 9.70
N LYS A 160 11.83 -8.96 9.23
CA LYS A 160 12.52 -10.05 8.55
C LYS A 160 12.50 -9.76 7.06
N VAL A 161 13.66 -9.65 6.43
CA VAL A 161 13.76 -9.39 4.99
C VAL A 161 14.69 -10.40 4.35
N GLU A 162 14.31 -10.92 3.18
CA GLU A 162 15.16 -11.86 2.46
C GLU A 162 16.39 -11.16 1.90
N ARG A 163 17.53 -11.85 1.91
CA ARG A 163 18.67 -11.44 1.10
C ARG A 163 18.35 -11.64 -0.38
N THR A 164 18.98 -10.83 -1.24
CA THR A 164 18.97 -11.06 -2.68
C THR A 164 19.49 -12.46 -3.02
N GLU A 165 18.96 -13.07 -4.08
CA GLU A 165 19.43 -14.36 -4.60
C GLU A 165 20.94 -14.31 -4.89
N GLY A 166 21.69 -15.28 -4.36
CA GLY A 166 23.16 -15.33 -4.50
C GLY A 166 23.94 -14.35 -3.61
N GLY A 167 23.29 -13.60 -2.72
CA GLY A 167 23.97 -12.66 -1.81
C GLY A 167 24.77 -13.36 -0.70
N ASN A 168 25.85 -12.71 -0.25
CA ASN A 168 26.74 -13.23 0.79
C ASN A 168 26.22 -12.94 2.22
N SER A 169 26.18 -13.95 3.09
CA SER A 169 25.75 -13.81 4.50
C SER A 169 26.73 -13.04 5.38
N ALA A 170 27.99 -12.91 4.96
CA ALA A 170 28.98 -12.16 5.71
C ALA A 170 28.64 -10.67 5.83
N GLU A 171 27.84 -10.13 4.89
CA GLU A 171 27.46 -8.71 4.85
C GLU A 171 26.16 -8.42 5.61
N ASP A 172 25.42 -9.45 6.03
CA ASP A 172 24.12 -9.29 6.70
C ASP A 172 24.15 -8.36 7.91
N PRO A 173 25.15 -8.41 8.81
CA PRO A 173 25.14 -7.54 9.99
C PRO A 173 25.28 -6.06 9.62
N ALA A 174 26.09 -5.76 8.60
CA ALA A 174 26.27 -4.39 8.11
C ALA A 174 25.01 -3.90 7.38
N LEU A 175 24.41 -4.77 6.56
CA LEU A 175 23.17 -4.48 5.83
C LEU A 175 21.99 -4.26 6.77
N ALA A 176 21.81 -5.13 7.77
CA ALA A 176 20.79 -5.00 8.79
C ALA A 176 20.91 -3.65 9.50
N LYS A 177 22.10 -3.30 9.98
CA LYS A 177 22.36 -2.03 10.68
C LYS A 177 22.05 -0.80 9.80
N ALA A 178 22.41 -0.83 8.52
CA ALA A 178 22.11 0.25 7.58
C ALA A 178 20.59 0.43 7.40
N ILE A 179 19.83 -0.66 7.30
CA ILE A 179 18.37 -0.61 7.20
C ILE A 179 17.74 -0.11 8.50
N GLU A 180 18.24 -0.57 9.67
CA GLU A 180 17.77 -0.09 10.97
C GLU A 180 17.95 1.42 11.14
N GLU A 181 19.10 1.95 10.70
CA GLU A 181 19.40 3.39 10.72
C GLU A 181 18.45 4.18 9.80
N GLU A 182 18.20 3.70 8.58
CA GLU A 182 17.32 4.37 7.64
C GLU A 182 15.84 4.32 8.09
N ILE A 183 15.41 3.20 8.66
CA ILE A 183 14.08 3.07 9.29
C ILE A 183 13.92 4.07 10.43
N LYS A 184 14.91 4.14 11.33
CA LYS A 184 14.87 5.08 12.45
C LYS A 184 14.82 6.53 11.95
N LYS A 185 15.53 6.85 10.86
CA LYS A 185 15.57 8.19 10.26
C LYS A 185 14.25 8.59 9.59
N GLN A 186 13.62 7.69 8.83
CA GLN A 186 12.40 8.01 8.08
C GLN A 186 11.11 7.83 8.89
N ILE A 187 11.07 6.82 9.76
CA ILE A 187 9.85 6.41 10.49
C ILE A 187 9.88 6.87 11.96
N LEU A 188 11.04 7.33 12.44
CA LEU A 188 11.25 7.84 13.82
C LEU A 188 11.07 6.77 14.92
N VAL A 189 10.96 5.50 14.54
CA VAL A 189 10.87 4.36 15.46
C VAL A 189 11.97 3.36 15.13
N SER A 190 12.66 2.88 16.17
CA SER A 190 13.62 1.78 16.01
C SER A 190 12.88 0.46 15.76
N GLY A 191 13.25 -0.23 14.67
CA GLY A 191 12.90 -1.63 14.42
C GLY A 191 14.17 -2.46 14.31
N LYS A 192 14.14 -3.70 14.81
CA LYS A 192 15.23 -4.66 14.62
C LYS A 192 15.11 -5.27 13.22
N VAL A 193 16.20 -5.38 12.48
CA VAL A 193 16.20 -6.00 11.14
C VAL A 193 16.92 -7.34 11.20
N GLU A 194 16.27 -8.37 10.66
CA GLU A 194 16.83 -9.72 10.53
C GLU A 194 16.88 -10.08 9.05
N ILE A 195 18.09 -10.21 8.51
CA ILE A 195 18.29 -10.71 7.14
C ILE A 195 18.16 -12.24 7.17
N VAL A 196 17.26 -12.77 6.35
CA VAL A 196 17.06 -14.22 6.20
C VAL A 196 17.50 -14.68 4.82
N HIS A 197 17.75 -15.98 4.67
CA HIS A 197 18.14 -16.54 3.37
C HIS A 197 17.01 -16.37 2.34
N TYR A 198 17.39 -16.18 1.07
CA TYR A 198 16.45 -16.11 -0.05
C TYR A 198 15.50 -17.31 -0.07
N GLY A 199 14.20 -17.06 -0.24
CA GLY A 199 13.17 -18.11 -0.30
C GLY A 199 12.79 -18.77 1.02
N THR A 200 13.18 -18.19 2.17
CA THR A 200 12.80 -18.70 3.50
C THR A 200 11.42 -18.24 3.93
N LEU A 201 10.98 -17.06 3.48
CA LEU A 201 9.69 -16.51 3.85
C LEU A 201 8.57 -17.18 3.02
N PRO A 202 7.42 -17.50 3.64
CA PRO A 202 6.32 -18.16 2.96
C PRO A 202 5.74 -17.28 1.86
N ARG A 203 5.65 -17.83 0.65
CA ARG A 203 4.97 -17.19 -0.48
C ARG A 203 3.50 -17.57 -0.43
N SER A 204 2.61 -16.58 -0.40
CA SER A 204 1.16 -16.79 -0.49
C SER A 204 0.71 -16.61 -1.94
N GLU A 205 -0.21 -17.45 -2.41
CA GLU A 205 -0.89 -17.25 -3.70
C GLU A 205 -1.87 -16.07 -3.67
N ARG A 206 -2.26 -15.61 -2.47
CA ARG A 206 -3.06 -14.38 -2.25
C ARG A 206 -2.15 -13.21 -1.88
N LYS A 207 -2.70 -11.99 -1.70
CA LYS A 207 -1.99 -10.84 -1.08
C LYS A 207 -1.24 -11.35 0.17
N SER A 208 0.09 -11.36 0.11
CA SER A 208 0.92 -11.83 1.22
C SER A 208 0.65 -10.96 2.45
N LYS A 209 0.23 -11.59 3.56
CA LYS A 209 0.11 -10.90 4.84
C LYS A 209 1.52 -10.54 5.31
N ARG A 210 1.86 -9.25 5.28
CA ARG A 210 3.19 -8.75 5.62
C ARG A 210 3.33 -8.38 7.09
N VAL A 211 2.22 -8.12 7.80
CA VAL A 211 2.24 -7.70 9.21
C VAL A 211 1.66 -8.81 10.10
N PHE A 212 2.43 -9.24 11.08
CA PHE A 212 2.06 -10.21 12.11
C PHE A 212 2.08 -9.48 13.46
N ASP A 213 0.90 -9.25 14.02
CA ASP A 213 0.77 -8.61 15.33
C ASP A 213 0.49 -9.67 16.39
N ASN A 214 1.51 -9.94 17.21
CA ASN A 214 1.47 -10.89 18.32
C ASN A 214 1.37 -10.18 19.67
N ARG A 215 1.14 -8.86 19.68
CA ARG A 215 0.82 -8.13 20.90
C ARG A 215 -0.59 -8.54 21.29
N GLY A 216 -0.70 -9.55 22.16
CA GLY A 216 -1.99 -10.05 22.63
C GLY A 216 -2.92 -8.89 22.96
N ILE A 217 -4.12 -8.90 22.34
CA ILE A 217 -5.20 -7.97 22.67
C ILE A 217 -5.75 -8.34 24.04
#